data_AF-A0A4Y9EWH6-F1
#
_entry.id   AF-A0A4Y9EWH6-F1
#
_cell.length_a   1.000
_cell.length_b   1.000
_cell.length_c   1.000
_cell.angle_alpha   90.00
_cell.angle_beta   90.00
_cell.angle_gamma   90.00
#
_symmetry.space_group_name_H-M   'P 1'
#
loop_
_entity.id
_entity.type
_entity.pdbx_description
1 polymer ?
#
loop_
_entity_poly.entity_id
_entity_poly.type
_entity_poly.pdbx_seq_one_letter_code
_entity_poly.pdbx_strand_id
1 'polypeptide(L)'
;MASSLLEQLSADLEVLSEHLRAGLDEFGTLYCYLEGGRGGRTYLLHAPYQEALPVLQALNGLSFRGRILLALDPSPLSPTLEGLPLSGPTRAPLAHLLEKTRPDRLLLAFPGEGLGQGFPGGKETAGKSDGAAPGWQPLEAEGEPLTLHVEAPTGLVYREVRAYGPWESPPLNLDLPISPGPYWGSVGLALGIPTYGVGLVNLRASLEALFSLW
;
A
#
# COMPACT_ATOMS: atom_id res chain seq x y z
N MET A 1 -9.06 30.77 -28.19
CA MET A 1 -10.25 29.92 -28.06
C MET A 1 -9.94 28.60 -27.36
N ALA A 2 -8.88 27.87 -27.73
CA ALA A 2 -8.47 26.64 -27.01
C ALA A 2 -7.98 26.89 -25.57
N SER A 3 -7.33 28.03 -25.29
CA SER A 3 -6.84 28.39 -23.95
C SER A 3 -7.96 28.68 -22.95
N SER A 4 -8.99 29.43 -23.37
CA SER A 4 -10.14 29.76 -22.53
C SER A 4 -11.00 28.54 -22.20
N LEU A 5 -11.12 27.60 -23.14
CA LEU A 5 -11.80 26.32 -22.92
C LEU A 5 -11.02 25.43 -21.94
N LEU A 6 -9.69 25.39 -22.02
CA LEU A 6 -8.84 24.65 -21.08
C LEU A 6 -8.88 25.26 -19.67
N GLU A 7 -8.91 26.58 -19.54
CA GLU A 7 -9.05 27.27 -18.25
C GLU A 7 -10.42 27.01 -17.61
N GLN A 8 -11.50 27.04 -18.40
CA GLN A 8 -12.84 26.68 -17.93
C GLN A 8 -12.94 25.20 -17.54
N LEU A 9 -12.42 24.29 -18.35
CA LEU A 9 -12.40 22.86 -18.01
C LEU A 9 -11.54 22.58 -16.77
N SER A 10 -10.43 23.30 -16.59
CA SER A 10 -9.62 23.20 -15.37
C SER A 10 -10.38 23.68 -14.15
N ALA A 11 -11.09 24.82 -14.24
CA ALA A 11 -11.90 25.35 -13.14
C ALA A 11 -13.09 24.44 -12.81
N ASP A 12 -13.76 23.89 -13.83
CA ASP A 12 -14.86 22.93 -13.65
C ASP A 12 -14.37 21.62 -13.03
N LEU A 13 -13.20 21.12 -13.45
CA LEU A 13 -12.56 19.94 -12.84
C LEU A 13 -12.08 20.21 -11.41
N GLU A 14 -11.63 21.43 -11.12
CA GLU A 14 -11.22 21.88 -9.79
C GLU A 14 -12.43 21.88 -8.84
N VAL A 15 -13.56 22.45 -9.26
CA VAL A 15 -14.84 22.38 -8.53
C VAL A 15 -15.36 20.94 -8.38
N LEU A 16 -15.22 20.10 -9.41
CA LEU A 16 -15.60 18.68 -9.32
C LEU A 16 -14.65 17.83 -8.46
N SER A 17 -13.43 18.31 -8.21
CA SER A 17 -12.44 17.64 -7.35
C SER A 17 -12.64 17.94 -5.86
N GLU A 18 -13.33 19.03 -5.52
CA GLU A 18 -13.67 19.41 -4.15
C GLU A 18 -14.64 18.41 -3.48
N HIS A 19 -15.31 17.58 -4.28
CA HIS A 19 -16.03 16.40 -3.83
C HIS A 19 -15.11 15.17 -3.93
N LEU A 20 -14.24 15.01 -2.93
CA LEU A 20 -13.34 13.88 -2.68
C LEU A 20 -13.80 12.61 -3.45
N ARG A 21 -13.10 12.24 -4.53
CA ARG A 21 -13.38 10.98 -5.26
C ARG A 21 -12.92 9.80 -4.41
N ALA A 22 -13.59 9.61 -3.29
CA ALA A 22 -13.52 8.40 -2.49
C ALA A 22 -14.26 7.30 -3.24
N GLY A 23 -13.61 6.17 -3.43
CA GLY A 23 -14.19 4.97 -4.00
C GLY A 23 -14.02 3.80 -3.06
N LEU A 24 -14.85 2.79 -3.27
CA LEU A 24 -14.67 1.45 -2.73
C LEU A 24 -14.54 0.52 -3.94
N ASP A 25 -13.50 -0.31 -3.95
CA ASP A 25 -13.36 -1.36 -4.95
C ASP A 25 -14.10 -2.65 -4.53
N GLU A 26 -14.05 -3.67 -5.38
CA GLU A 26 -14.66 -4.97 -5.10
C GLU A 26 -14.06 -5.71 -3.90
N PHE A 27 -12.89 -5.29 -3.39
CA PHE A 27 -12.29 -5.82 -2.17
C PHE A 27 -12.66 -5.00 -0.93
N GLY A 28 -13.44 -3.93 -1.08
CA GLY A 28 -13.79 -3.01 0.01
C GLY A 28 -12.66 -2.05 0.37
N THR A 29 -11.64 -1.92 -0.49
CA THR A 29 -10.53 -0.96 -0.33
C THR A 29 -11.07 0.46 -0.46
N LEU A 30 -11.01 1.24 0.62
CA LEU A 30 -11.33 2.66 0.55
C LEU A 30 -10.15 3.40 -0.08
N TYR A 31 -10.37 4.06 -1.21
CA TYR A 31 -9.31 4.84 -1.84
C TYR A 31 -9.78 6.24 -2.21
N CYS A 32 -8.86 7.21 -2.17
CA CYS A 32 -9.13 8.57 -2.61
C CYS A 32 -7.90 9.20 -3.25
N TYR A 33 -8.15 10.16 -4.15
CA TYR A 33 -7.10 10.99 -4.73
C TYR A 33 -6.95 12.28 -3.94
N LEU A 34 -5.71 12.60 -3.59
CA LEU A 34 -5.28 13.88 -3.05
C LEU A 34 -4.44 14.57 -4.12
N GLU A 35 -4.88 15.76 -4.54
CA GLU A 35 -4.18 16.58 -5.51
C GLU A 35 -3.25 17.57 -4.79
N GLY A 36 -2.01 17.66 -5.26
CA GLY A 36 -1.01 18.61 -4.78
C GLY A 36 -0.77 19.75 -5.75
N GLY A 37 0.35 20.44 -5.58
CA GLY A 37 0.82 21.47 -6.51
C GLY A 37 1.16 20.91 -7.90
N ARG A 38 1.22 21.81 -8.90
CA ARG A 38 1.50 21.45 -10.31
C ARG A 38 2.87 20.75 -10.49
N GLY A 39 2.92 19.80 -11.42
CA GLY A 39 4.10 18.95 -11.67
C GLY A 39 4.17 17.77 -10.69
N GLY A 40 5.28 17.05 -10.65
CA GLY A 40 5.46 15.91 -9.73
C GLY A 40 5.01 14.57 -10.30
N ARG A 41 4.94 13.57 -9.41
CA ARG A 41 4.61 12.17 -9.74
C ARG A 41 3.31 11.74 -9.08
N THR A 42 2.77 10.62 -9.52
CA THR A 42 1.64 9.93 -8.90
C THR A 42 2.17 8.85 -7.97
N TYR A 43 1.91 9.00 -6.67
CA TYR A 43 2.23 8.01 -5.66
C TYR A 43 0.97 7.24 -5.27
N LEU A 44 1.06 5.93 -5.10
CA LEU A 44 0.05 5.17 -4.37
C LEU A 44 0.56 4.95 -2.95
N LEU A 45 -0.17 5.45 -1.94
CA LEU A 45 0.09 5.19 -0.54
C LEU A 45 -0.91 4.15 -0.04
N HIS A 46 -0.45 2.92 0.13
CA HIS A 46 -1.24 1.80 0.61
C HIS A 46 -1.02 1.60 2.10
N ALA A 47 -2.10 1.55 2.87
CA ALA A 47 -2.06 1.33 4.32
C ALA A 47 -3.13 0.32 4.76
N PRO A 48 -2.84 -0.59 5.70
CA PRO A 48 -3.88 -1.35 6.38
C PRO A 48 -4.92 -0.43 7.05
N TYR A 49 -6.18 -0.86 7.14
CA TYR A 49 -7.25 -0.12 7.84
C TYR A 49 -6.87 0.24 9.28
N GLN A 50 -6.18 -0.64 9.98
CA GLN A 50 -5.70 -0.39 11.35
C GLN A 50 -4.78 0.82 11.44
N GLU A 51 -4.07 1.15 10.36
CA GLU A 51 -3.09 2.23 10.28
C GLU A 51 -3.65 3.49 9.60
N ALA A 52 -4.96 3.52 9.32
CA ALA A 52 -5.59 4.64 8.62
C ALA A 52 -5.43 5.97 9.36
N LEU A 53 -5.62 5.98 10.69
CA LEU A 53 -5.55 7.21 11.48
C LEU A 53 -4.17 7.89 11.45
N PRO A 54 -3.05 7.22 11.79
CA PRO A 54 -1.73 7.85 11.72
C PRO A 54 -1.37 8.29 10.29
N VAL A 55 -1.80 7.55 9.26
CA VAL A 55 -1.60 7.93 7.86
C VAL A 55 -2.37 9.21 7.50
N LEU A 56 -3.65 9.28 7.85
CA LEU A 56 -4.48 10.47 7.61
C LEU A 56 -3.95 11.70 8.36
N GLN A 57 -3.48 11.51 9.60
CA GLN A 57 -2.85 12.58 10.38
C GLN A 57 -1.55 13.08 9.73
N ALA A 58 -0.73 12.18 9.19
CA ALA A 58 0.51 12.54 8.50
C ALA A 58 0.25 13.30 7.18
N LEU A 59 -0.80 12.92 6.44
CA LEU A 59 -1.20 13.58 5.19
C LEU A 59 -1.88 14.93 5.41
N ASN A 60 -2.51 15.14 6.56
CA ASN A 60 -3.25 16.37 6.85
C ASN A 60 -2.32 17.60 6.84
N GLY A 61 -2.60 18.55 5.94
CA GLY A 61 -1.79 19.76 5.77
C GLY A 61 -0.38 19.49 5.22
N LEU A 62 -0.17 18.34 4.57
CA LEU A 62 1.08 18.01 3.90
C LEU A 62 1.18 18.77 2.57
N SER A 63 2.32 19.43 2.33
CA SER A 63 2.58 20.08 1.05
C SER A 63 3.32 19.13 0.11
N PHE A 64 2.78 18.90 -1.09
CA PHE A 64 3.39 18.03 -2.09
C PHE A 64 3.06 18.50 -3.52
N ARG A 65 3.79 17.99 -4.51
CA ARG A 65 3.46 18.16 -5.94
C ARG A 65 2.98 16.83 -6.52
N GLY A 66 2.10 16.92 -7.51
CA GLY A 66 1.56 15.75 -8.20
C GLY A 66 0.33 15.23 -7.47
N ARG A 67 0.25 13.91 -7.32
CA ARG A 67 -0.95 13.24 -6.84
C ARG A 67 -0.61 12.10 -5.90
N ILE A 68 -1.42 11.94 -4.86
CA ILE A 68 -1.40 10.77 -3.99
C ILE A 68 -2.72 10.03 -4.18
N LEU A 69 -2.65 8.77 -4.56
CA LEU A 69 -3.74 7.82 -4.38
C LEU A 69 -3.57 7.16 -3.02
N LEU A 70 -4.34 7.60 -2.03
CA LEU A 70 -4.43 6.91 -0.76
C LEU A 70 -5.33 5.68 -0.94
N ALA A 71 -4.86 4.51 -0.49
CA ALA A 71 -5.61 3.27 -0.50
C ALA A 71 -5.52 2.62 0.89
N LEU A 72 -6.69 2.39 1.50
CA LEU A 72 -6.84 1.78 2.80
C LEU A 72 -7.33 0.34 2.60
N ASP A 73 -6.54 -0.64 3.03
CA ASP A 73 -6.79 -2.07 2.81
C ASP A 73 -7.54 -2.71 3.99
N PRO A 74 -8.75 -3.25 3.77
CA PRO A 74 -9.53 -3.90 4.81
C PRO A 74 -9.10 -5.36 5.06
N SER A 75 -8.24 -5.93 4.22
CA SER A 75 -7.95 -7.38 4.26
C SER A 75 -7.49 -7.89 5.62
N PRO A 76 -6.68 -7.17 6.43
CA PRO A 76 -6.29 -7.65 7.75
C PRO A 76 -7.44 -7.77 8.77
N LEU A 77 -8.59 -7.13 8.48
CA LEU A 77 -9.82 -7.20 9.28
C LEU A 77 -10.85 -8.15 8.68
N SER A 78 -10.57 -8.73 7.52
CA SER A 78 -11.50 -9.59 6.79
C SER A 78 -11.46 -11.02 7.35
N PRO A 79 -12.62 -11.68 7.52
CA PRO A 79 -12.66 -13.05 7.98
C PRO A 79 -12.10 -14.01 6.90
N THR A 80 -11.62 -15.16 7.36
CA THR A 80 -11.24 -16.28 6.47
C THR A 80 -12.19 -17.45 6.69
N LEU A 81 -12.44 -18.22 5.62
CA LEU A 81 -13.30 -19.42 5.71
C LEU A 81 -12.65 -20.51 6.57
N GLU A 82 -11.33 -20.49 6.71
CA GLU A 82 -10.57 -21.38 7.58
C GLU A 82 -10.65 -20.99 9.07
N GLY A 83 -11.25 -19.84 9.40
CA GLY A 83 -11.35 -19.33 10.77
C GLY A 83 -10.01 -18.85 11.37
N LEU A 84 -8.98 -18.69 10.54
CA LEU A 84 -7.67 -18.18 10.94
C LEU A 84 -7.56 -16.68 10.67
N PRO A 85 -7.05 -15.86 11.60
CA PRO A 85 -6.85 -14.45 11.35
C PRO A 85 -5.72 -14.21 10.35
N LEU A 86 -5.83 -13.11 9.58
CA LEU A 86 -4.74 -12.64 8.74
C LEU A 86 -3.74 -11.84 9.57
N SER A 87 -2.45 -12.13 9.41
CA SER A 87 -1.37 -11.39 10.09
C SER A 87 -1.05 -10.03 9.45
N GLY A 88 -1.67 -9.70 8.32
CA GLY A 88 -1.47 -8.43 7.62
C GLY A 88 -2.09 -8.42 6.22
N PRO A 89 -1.76 -7.40 5.40
CA PRO A 89 -2.29 -7.22 4.05
C PRO A 89 -2.18 -8.45 3.15
N THR A 90 -3.09 -8.53 2.18
CA THR A 90 -3.15 -9.63 1.20
C THR A 90 -2.83 -9.13 -0.20
N ARG A 91 -2.51 -10.06 -1.12
CA ARG A 91 -2.04 -9.70 -2.45
C ARG A 91 -3.13 -9.07 -3.31
N ALA A 92 -4.33 -9.65 -3.29
CA ALA A 92 -5.35 -9.37 -4.30
C ALA A 92 -5.83 -7.90 -4.31
N PRO A 93 -6.16 -7.26 -3.17
CA PRO A 93 -6.60 -5.86 -3.17
C PRO A 93 -5.53 -4.91 -3.74
N LEU A 94 -4.27 -5.08 -3.31
CA LEU A 94 -3.17 -4.24 -3.80
C LEU A 94 -2.90 -4.48 -5.30
N ALA A 95 -2.86 -5.74 -5.74
CA ALA A 95 -2.62 -6.07 -7.14
C ALA A 95 -3.69 -5.44 -8.05
N HIS A 96 -4.97 -5.56 -7.67
CA HIS A 96 -6.09 -4.95 -8.38
C HIS A 96 -5.91 -3.43 -8.53
N LEU A 97 -5.59 -2.74 -7.44
CA LEU A 97 -5.36 -1.30 -7.47
C LEU A 97 -4.19 -0.92 -8.38
N LEU A 98 -3.07 -1.64 -8.31
CA LEU A 98 -1.87 -1.32 -9.09
C LEU A 98 -2.08 -1.53 -10.59
N GLU A 99 -2.79 -2.59 -10.99
CA GLU A 99 -3.12 -2.87 -12.39
C GLU A 99 -3.96 -1.74 -13.01
N LYS A 100 -4.89 -1.19 -12.23
CA LYS A 100 -5.81 -0.12 -12.64
C LYS A 100 -5.17 1.26 -12.66
N THR A 101 -4.31 1.56 -11.68
CA THR A 101 -3.87 2.94 -11.42
C THR A 101 -2.44 3.23 -11.85
N ARG A 102 -1.58 2.20 -11.92
CA ARG A 102 -0.18 2.27 -12.39
C ARG A 102 0.56 3.52 -11.92
N PRO A 103 0.71 3.72 -10.58
CA PRO A 103 1.42 4.85 -10.03
C PRO A 103 2.91 4.83 -10.43
N ASP A 104 3.55 6.00 -10.40
CA ASP A 104 5.00 6.11 -10.59
C ASP A 104 5.78 5.41 -9.47
N ARG A 105 5.22 5.42 -8.25
CA ARG A 105 5.77 4.78 -7.06
C ARG A 105 4.69 4.25 -6.13
N LEU A 106 4.99 3.11 -5.51
CA LEU A 106 4.19 2.52 -4.45
C LEU A 106 4.85 2.78 -3.10
N LEU A 107 4.10 3.33 -2.16
CA LEU A 107 4.47 3.50 -0.76
C LEU A 107 3.58 2.60 0.10
N LEU A 108 4.19 1.76 0.93
CA LEU A 108 3.52 0.80 1.79
C LEU A 108 3.69 1.20 3.25
N ALA A 109 2.62 1.65 3.90
CA ALA A 109 2.67 1.96 5.32
C ALA A 109 2.87 0.67 6.13
N PHE A 110 3.84 0.67 7.04
CA PHE A 110 4.14 -0.49 7.88
C PHE A 110 4.57 -0.08 9.30
N PRO A 111 4.35 -0.94 10.31
CA PRO A 111 4.84 -0.70 11.66
C PRO A 111 6.38 -0.63 11.66
N GLY A 112 6.93 0.52 12.01
CA GLY A 112 8.38 0.73 12.03
C GLY A 112 8.78 2.17 11.76
N GLU A 113 10.08 2.37 11.58
CA GLU A 113 10.70 3.67 11.29
C GLU A 113 11.39 3.65 9.92
N GLY A 114 11.39 4.80 9.28
CA GLY A 114 12.20 5.07 8.10
C GLY A 114 11.66 4.42 6.81
N LEU A 115 12.57 4.04 5.94
CA LEU A 115 12.30 3.58 4.59
C LEU A 115 12.57 2.07 4.46
N GLY A 116 11.53 1.32 4.13
CA GLY A 116 11.64 -0.08 3.74
C GLY A 116 12.10 -0.20 2.29
N GLN A 117 13.36 -0.54 2.05
CA GLN A 117 13.88 -0.63 0.67
C GLN A 117 13.79 -2.04 0.06
N GLY A 118 13.67 -3.06 0.89
CA GLY A 118 13.56 -4.44 0.42
C GLY A 118 13.14 -5.41 1.52
N PHE A 119 12.77 -6.59 1.10
CA PHE A 119 12.39 -7.71 1.97
C PHE A 119 13.00 -8.99 1.40
N PRO A 120 13.59 -9.87 2.23
CA PRO A 120 14.27 -11.09 1.76
C PRO A 120 13.32 -12.17 1.22
N GLY A 121 12.00 -11.95 1.32
CA GLY A 121 11.01 -12.97 1.01
C GLY A 121 10.66 -13.80 2.25
N GLY A 122 9.46 -14.35 2.25
CA GLY A 122 8.98 -15.15 3.37
C GLY A 122 7.64 -15.80 3.08
N LYS A 123 7.32 -16.79 3.90
CA LYS A 123 6.02 -17.44 3.92
C LYS A 123 5.50 -17.58 5.34
N GLU A 124 4.20 -17.45 5.49
CA GLU A 124 3.52 -17.74 6.73
C GLU A 124 3.07 -19.21 6.70
N THR A 125 3.40 -19.95 7.74
CA THR A 125 3.08 -21.38 7.87
C THR A 125 2.16 -21.59 9.07
N ALA A 126 1.43 -22.71 9.12
CA ALA A 126 0.47 -23.02 10.20
C ALA A 126 1.11 -23.26 11.59
N GLY A 127 2.44 -23.18 11.71
CA GLY A 127 3.19 -23.62 12.90
C GLY A 127 3.46 -25.13 12.87
N LYS A 128 4.45 -25.60 13.65
CA LYS A 128 4.70 -27.05 13.82
C LYS A 128 3.56 -27.67 14.63
N SER A 129 3.30 -28.96 14.42
CA SER A 129 2.21 -29.78 14.98
C SER A 129 2.08 -29.80 16.52
N ASP A 130 2.94 -29.08 17.25
CA ASP A 130 3.01 -29.07 18.71
C ASP A 130 2.31 -27.84 19.33
N GLY A 131 1.30 -27.30 18.64
CA GLY A 131 0.50 -26.16 19.14
C GLY A 131 1.16 -24.79 18.96
N ALA A 132 2.17 -24.67 18.09
CA ALA A 132 2.75 -23.38 17.73
C ALA A 132 1.77 -22.57 16.87
N ALA A 133 1.62 -21.28 17.17
CA ALA A 133 0.82 -20.37 16.35
C ALA A 133 1.43 -20.22 14.95
N PRO A 134 0.62 -19.80 13.94
CA PRO A 134 1.14 -19.45 12.64
C PRO A 134 2.27 -18.42 12.71
N GLY A 135 3.26 -18.56 11.83
CA GLY A 135 4.44 -17.71 11.87
C GLY A 135 5.12 -17.55 10.52
N TRP A 136 5.70 -16.37 10.32
CA TRP A 136 6.53 -16.05 9.18
C TRP A 136 7.88 -16.74 9.27
N GLN A 137 8.29 -17.38 8.18
CA GLN A 137 9.57 -18.05 8.01
C GLN A 137 10.18 -17.67 6.65
N PRO A 138 11.50 -17.83 6.47
CA PRO A 138 12.12 -17.76 5.15
C PRO A 138 11.43 -18.70 4.13
N LEU A 139 11.49 -18.35 2.84
CA LEU A 139 10.82 -19.13 1.79
C LEU A 139 11.31 -20.57 1.72
N GLU A 140 12.59 -20.79 2.00
CA GLU A 140 13.30 -22.06 1.95
C GLU A 140 13.06 -22.95 3.19
N ALA A 141 12.46 -22.40 4.25
CA ALA A 141 12.17 -23.17 5.45
C ALA A 141 11.17 -24.30 5.16
N GLU A 142 11.20 -25.38 5.94
CA GLU A 142 10.23 -26.47 5.78
C GLU A 142 8.79 -26.03 6.09
N GLY A 143 7.82 -26.64 5.40
CA GLY A 143 6.40 -26.38 5.58
C GLY A 143 5.77 -25.61 4.42
N GLU A 144 4.50 -25.92 4.16
CA GLU A 144 3.71 -25.27 3.10
C GLU A 144 3.20 -23.91 3.57
N PRO A 145 3.12 -22.92 2.66
CA PRO A 145 2.51 -21.64 2.98
C PRO A 145 1.02 -21.80 3.27
N LEU A 146 0.51 -20.99 4.19
CA LEU A 146 -0.92 -20.89 4.43
C LEU A 146 -1.64 -20.49 3.14
N THR A 147 -2.65 -21.27 2.79
CA THR A 147 -3.64 -20.92 1.78
C THR A 147 -4.94 -20.61 2.52
N LEU A 148 -5.44 -19.39 2.37
CA LEU A 148 -6.64 -18.89 3.03
C LEU A 148 -7.65 -18.43 2.00
N HIS A 149 -8.94 -18.58 2.28
CA HIS A 149 -10.02 -17.97 1.51
C HIS A 149 -10.56 -16.80 2.30
N VAL A 150 -10.25 -15.60 1.83
CA VAL A 150 -10.59 -14.33 2.48
C VAL A 150 -11.91 -13.83 1.92
N GLU A 151 -12.84 -13.47 2.79
CA GLU A 151 -14.10 -12.83 2.41
C GLU A 151 -13.97 -11.33 2.62
N ALA A 152 -13.90 -10.58 1.51
CA ALA A 152 -13.85 -9.12 1.53
C ALA A 152 -15.14 -8.53 2.12
N PRO A 153 -15.13 -7.28 2.60
CA PRO A 153 -16.33 -6.59 3.11
C PRO A 153 -17.52 -6.52 2.14
N THR A 154 -17.27 -6.69 0.84
CA THR A 154 -18.26 -6.72 -0.24
C THR A 154 -18.92 -8.09 -0.43
N GLY A 155 -18.44 -9.13 0.25
CA GLY A 155 -18.80 -10.54 0.05
C GLY A 155 -18.00 -11.26 -1.03
N LEU A 156 -17.03 -10.60 -1.69
CA LEU A 156 -16.11 -11.25 -2.62
C LEU A 156 -15.18 -12.20 -1.87
N VAL A 157 -15.20 -13.49 -2.25
CA VAL A 157 -14.27 -14.49 -1.71
C VAL A 157 -13.10 -14.66 -2.67
N TYR A 158 -11.88 -14.55 -2.15
CA TYR A 158 -10.66 -14.74 -2.92
C TYR A 158 -9.64 -15.62 -2.19
N ARG A 159 -8.84 -16.35 -2.98
CA ARG A 159 -7.77 -17.19 -2.46
C ARG A 159 -6.51 -16.36 -2.23
N GLU A 160 -6.00 -16.38 -1.01
CA GLU A 160 -4.74 -15.79 -0.61
C GLU A 160 -3.72 -16.90 -0.28
N VAL A 161 -2.53 -16.82 -0.88
CA VAL A 161 -1.41 -17.68 -0.52
C VAL A 161 -0.38 -16.83 0.20
N ARG A 162 -0.12 -17.13 1.48
CA ARG A 162 0.76 -16.37 2.36
C ARG A 162 2.23 -16.67 2.09
N ALA A 163 2.67 -16.48 0.85
CA ALA A 163 4.06 -16.60 0.40
C ALA A 163 4.40 -15.46 -0.54
N TYR A 164 5.45 -14.72 -0.20
CA TYR A 164 5.85 -13.50 -0.89
C TYR A 164 7.33 -13.57 -1.24
N GLY A 165 7.64 -13.28 -2.51
CA GLY A 165 9.00 -13.30 -3.01
C GLY A 165 9.87 -12.20 -2.41
N PRO A 166 11.20 -12.32 -2.53
CA PRO A 166 12.09 -11.20 -2.24
C PRO A 166 11.79 -10.01 -3.14
N TRP A 167 12.02 -8.82 -2.62
CA TRP A 167 11.96 -7.59 -3.40
C TRP A 167 12.96 -6.56 -2.90
N GLU A 168 13.43 -5.72 -3.81
CA GLU A 168 14.31 -4.60 -3.52
C GLU A 168 14.02 -3.48 -4.52
N SER A 169 13.99 -2.25 -4.04
CA SER A 169 13.85 -1.07 -4.87
C SER A 169 15.17 -0.31 -5.02
N PRO A 170 15.33 0.44 -6.12
CA PRO A 170 16.48 1.34 -6.28
C PRO A 170 16.63 2.28 -5.08
N PRO A 171 17.86 2.61 -4.66
CA PRO A 171 18.08 3.51 -3.54
C PRO A 171 17.54 4.91 -3.84
N LEU A 172 16.99 5.55 -2.82
CA LEU A 172 16.60 6.96 -2.86
C LEU A 172 17.64 7.78 -2.13
N ASN A 173 18.02 8.94 -2.69
CA ASN A 173 18.93 9.87 -2.05
C ASN A 173 18.19 10.67 -0.96
N LEU A 174 17.85 9.99 0.13
CA LEU A 174 17.15 10.53 1.29
C LEU A 174 17.93 10.20 2.56
N ASP A 175 17.99 11.17 3.46
CA ASP A 175 18.54 10.96 4.81
C ASP A 175 17.45 10.37 5.73
N LEU A 176 17.06 9.12 5.44
CA LEU A 176 16.10 8.36 6.24
C LEU A 176 16.74 7.05 6.71
N PRO A 177 16.46 6.59 7.94
CA PRO A 177 16.85 5.25 8.38
C PRO A 177 16.33 4.19 7.40
N ILE A 178 17.17 3.23 7.02
CA ILE A 178 16.77 2.11 6.17
C ILE A 178 16.45 0.90 7.06
N SER A 179 15.29 0.29 6.82
CA SER A 179 14.84 -0.90 7.54
C SER A 179 14.32 -1.97 6.57
N PRO A 180 14.14 -3.22 7.00
CA PRO A 180 13.42 -4.22 6.21
C PRO A 180 12.00 -3.73 5.90
N GLY A 181 11.64 -3.77 4.63
CA GLY A 181 10.32 -3.38 4.16
C GLY A 181 9.24 -4.45 4.37
N PRO A 182 7.97 -4.09 4.13
CA PRO A 182 6.85 -5.02 4.29
C PRO A 182 6.88 -6.17 3.28
N TYR A 183 6.44 -7.36 3.69
CA TYR A 183 6.50 -8.57 2.87
C TYR A 183 5.75 -8.45 1.53
N TRP A 184 4.65 -7.68 1.51
CA TRP A 184 3.79 -7.54 0.34
C TRP A 184 4.31 -6.54 -0.70
N GLY A 185 5.49 -5.95 -0.50
CA GLY A 185 6.15 -5.10 -1.51
C GLY A 185 6.50 -5.82 -2.81
N SER A 186 6.63 -7.16 -2.77
CA SER A 186 6.81 -7.98 -3.97
C SER A 186 5.67 -7.87 -4.98
N VAL A 187 4.47 -7.46 -4.54
CA VAL A 187 3.31 -7.24 -5.43
C VAL A 187 3.56 -6.05 -6.37
N GLY A 188 4.10 -4.94 -5.85
CA GLY A 188 4.47 -3.79 -6.67
C GLY A 188 5.65 -4.08 -7.60
N LEU A 189 6.66 -4.78 -7.08
CA LEU A 189 7.81 -5.19 -7.90
C LEU A 189 7.39 -6.10 -9.07
N ALA A 190 6.47 -7.03 -8.86
CA ALA A 190 5.96 -7.92 -9.91
C ALA A 190 5.30 -7.18 -11.07
N LEU A 191 4.81 -5.95 -10.83
CA LEU A 191 4.22 -5.08 -11.84
C LEU A 191 5.20 -4.01 -12.36
N GLY A 192 6.48 -4.08 -11.97
CA GLY A 192 7.52 -3.13 -12.38
C GLY A 192 7.39 -1.75 -11.72
N ILE A 193 6.66 -1.63 -10.61
CA ILE A 193 6.43 -0.38 -9.90
C ILE A 193 7.45 -0.25 -8.77
N PRO A 194 8.30 0.82 -8.75
CA PRO A 194 9.21 1.06 -7.64
C PRO A 194 8.45 1.17 -6.32
N THR A 195 8.81 0.31 -5.37
CA THR A 195 8.04 0.06 -4.14
C THR A 195 8.87 0.34 -2.90
N TYR A 196 8.34 1.11 -1.95
CA TYR A 196 9.04 1.42 -0.71
C TYR A 196 8.11 1.25 0.48
N GLY A 197 8.59 0.66 1.57
CA GLY A 197 7.93 0.75 2.86
C GLY A 197 8.11 2.15 3.44
N VAL A 198 7.07 2.70 4.06
CA VAL A 198 7.15 3.92 4.86
C VAL A 198 6.74 3.62 6.30
N GLY A 199 7.70 3.80 7.20
CA GLY A 199 7.50 3.55 8.62
C GLY A 199 6.51 4.55 9.22
N LEU A 200 5.63 4.06 10.09
CA LEU A 200 4.65 4.90 10.80
C LEU A 200 5.30 5.85 11.82
N VAL A 201 6.47 5.49 12.35
CA VAL A 201 7.26 6.37 13.23
C VAL A 201 7.78 7.55 12.42
N ASN A 202 7.41 8.77 12.82
CA ASN A 202 7.74 10.01 12.09
C ASN A 202 7.27 10.00 10.62
N LEU A 203 6.13 9.36 10.33
CA LEU A 203 5.61 9.19 8.97
C LEU A 203 5.54 10.51 8.19
N ARG A 204 5.06 11.60 8.81
CA ARG A 204 4.96 12.90 8.15
C ARG A 204 6.30 13.36 7.56
N ALA A 205 7.36 13.37 8.37
CA ALA A 205 8.68 13.79 7.92
C ALA A 205 9.22 12.88 6.80
N SER A 206 8.97 11.58 6.91
CA SER A 206 9.34 10.61 5.87
C SER A 206 8.61 10.87 4.55
N LEU A 207 7.31 11.17 4.61
CA LEU A 207 6.52 11.54 3.45
C LEU A 207 7.00 12.87 2.85
N GLU A 208 7.24 13.91 3.64
CA GLU A 208 7.79 15.21 3.17
C GLU A 208 9.11 15.02 2.39
N ALA A 209 10.00 14.17 2.91
CA ALA A 209 11.28 13.85 2.27
C ALA A 209 11.10 13.08 0.95
N LEU A 210 10.29 12.01 0.96
CA LEU A 210 9.98 11.19 -0.23
C LEU A 210 9.33 11.97 -1.35
N PHE A 211 8.45 12.87 -0.94
CA PHE A 211 7.75 13.77 -1.80
C PHE A 211 8.75 14.74 -2.41
N SER A 212 9.64 15.38 -1.68
CA SER A 212 10.61 16.34 -2.24
C SER A 212 11.58 15.85 -3.37
N LEU A 213 11.55 14.57 -3.77
CA LEU A 213 12.39 13.95 -4.81
C LEU A 213 11.99 14.21 -6.28
N TRP A 214 11.07 15.14 -6.56
CA TRP A 214 10.62 15.47 -7.92
C TRP A 214 11.43 16.55 -8.62
#